data_AF-A0A381I8F1-F1
#
_entry.id   AF-A0A381I8F1-F1
#
_cell.length_a   1.000
_cell.length_b   1.000
_cell.length_c   1.000
_cell.angle_alpha   90.00
_cell.angle_beta   90.00
_cell.angle_gamma   90.00
#
_symmetry.space_group_name_H-M   'P 1'
#
loop_
_entity.id
_entity.type
_entity.pdbx_description
1 polymer ?
#
loop_
_entity_poly.entity_id
_entity_poly.type
_entity_poly.pdbx_seq_one_letter_code
_entity_poly.pdbx_strand_id
1 'polypeptide(L)'
;MKKRFLPMIIGFLFTFFFVNIFAIMIFANEVPSSEDKEYGETKNSIDKYIDGQLDKLDINEIQDYINKEIVINDVNLKSFVKDLISGEKNILDLFNKDGLKILMFDEFKASLKVVAVILVLALLSSILKSLENSFSSGAVSQIATYIIFITMVSLTLIGFKDVLQICYDAIDHTVGLMQVIMPILITFLLLIGFPITSTTLNPIFIGGVTFINVFFKNFLFVSITVAFGILIINNLSKNIRLKRFFSFVKQINYVSIGAMFTVYLGLVSIQGLYVTSLINSV
;
A
#
# COMPACT_ATOMS: atom_id res chain seq x y z
N MET A 1 24.91 -16.96 -2.58
CA MET A 1 24.90 -15.49 -2.48
C MET A 1 23.65 -14.87 -1.81
N LYS A 2 22.55 -15.61 -1.56
CA LYS A 2 21.25 -15.05 -1.09
C LYS A 2 21.09 -14.75 0.42
N LYS A 3 22.00 -15.19 1.29
CA LYS A 3 21.86 -15.06 2.77
C LYS A 3 22.28 -13.70 3.36
N ARG A 4 22.98 -12.84 2.61
CA ARG A 4 23.47 -11.54 3.11
C ARG A 4 22.59 -10.34 2.73
N PHE A 5 21.57 -10.54 1.90
CA PHE A 5 20.76 -9.45 1.35
C PHE A 5 19.69 -8.95 2.34
N LEU A 6 19.09 -9.86 3.10
CA LEU A 6 18.07 -9.53 4.11
C LEU A 6 18.60 -8.67 5.27
N PRO A 7 19.74 -8.99 5.92
CA PRO A 7 20.27 -8.13 6.98
C PRO A 7 20.75 -6.76 6.44
N MET A 8 21.12 -6.68 5.17
CA MET A 8 21.53 -5.42 4.53
C MET A 8 20.33 -4.49 4.28
N ILE A 9 19.18 -5.03 3.86
CA ILE A 9 17.94 -4.26 3.70
C ILE A 9 17.41 -3.78 5.05
N ILE A 10 17.44 -4.65 6.06
CA ILE A 10 17.01 -4.30 7.43
C ILE A 10 17.92 -3.21 8.00
N GLY A 11 19.24 -3.34 7.81
CA GLY A 11 20.21 -2.31 8.21
C GLY A 11 19.93 -0.97 7.53
N PHE A 12 19.68 -0.98 6.21
CA PHE A 12 19.37 0.23 5.45
C PHE A 12 18.08 0.92 5.92
N LEU A 13 17.01 0.15 6.14
CA LEU A 13 15.74 0.67 6.66
C LEU A 13 15.89 1.27 8.07
N PHE A 14 16.69 0.63 8.92
CA PHE A 14 16.95 1.12 10.27
C PHE A 14 17.76 2.43 10.26
N THR A 15 18.80 2.51 9.43
CA THR A 15 19.57 3.75 9.24
C THR A 15 18.71 4.87 8.66
N PHE A 16 17.85 4.56 7.68
CA PHE A 16 16.95 5.55 7.09
C PHE A 16 15.95 6.09 8.12
N PHE A 17 15.36 5.23 8.95
CA PHE A 17 14.44 5.64 10.01
C PHE A 17 15.14 6.49 11.07
N PHE A 18 16.37 6.13 11.44
CA PHE A 18 17.16 6.87 12.44
C PHE A 18 17.55 8.27 11.93
N VAL A 19 17.94 8.39 10.66
CA VAL A 19 18.26 9.69 10.05
C VAL A 19 17.04 10.61 9.99
N ASN A 20 15.85 10.08 9.71
CA ASN A 20 14.62 10.87 9.70
C ASN A 20 14.22 11.35 11.11
N ILE A 21 14.37 10.51 12.14
CA ILE A 21 14.16 10.92 13.54
C ILE A 21 15.17 11.99 13.96
N PHE A 22 16.44 11.83 13.58
CA PHE A 22 17.49 12.78 13.91
C PHE A 22 17.28 14.14 13.23
N ALA A 23 16.83 14.14 11.97
CA ALA A 23 16.44 15.36 11.27
C ALA A 23 15.31 16.10 12.01
N ILE A 24 14.27 15.39 12.46
CA ILE A 24 13.15 15.99 13.22
C ILE A 24 13.63 16.62 14.54
N MET A 25 14.56 15.98 15.26
CA MET A 25 15.12 16.54 16.50
C MET A 25 15.94 17.82 16.28
N ILE A 26 16.66 17.92 15.16
CA ILE A 26 17.42 19.14 14.82
C ILE A 26 16.46 20.31 14.56
N PHE A 27 15.37 20.07 13.81
CA PHE A 27 14.37 21.11 13.54
C PHE A 27 13.54 21.50 14.78
N ALA A 28 13.37 20.60 15.75
CA ALA A 28 12.63 20.88 16.98
C ALA A 28 13.39 21.77 17.97
N ASN A 29 14.73 21.85 17.88
CA ASN A 29 15.57 22.58 18.82
C ASN A 29 15.81 24.06 18.46
N GLU A 30 15.31 24.54 17.32
CA GLU A 30 15.41 25.95 16.89
C GLU A 30 14.16 26.78 17.21
N VAL A 31 13.31 26.36 18.15
CA VAL A 31 12.21 27.20 18.64
C VAL A 31 12.65 27.87 19.94
N PRO A 32 12.97 29.18 19.94
CA PRO A 32 13.25 29.90 21.17
C PRO A 32 11.93 30.05 21.94
N SER A 33 11.87 29.51 23.15
CA SER A 33 10.80 29.78 24.10
C SER A 33 10.99 31.17 24.69
N SER A 34 10.30 32.17 24.14
CA SER A 34 10.14 33.49 24.76
C SER A 34 8.65 33.75 25.02
N GLU A 35 8.26 33.74 26.30
CA GLU A 35 7.03 34.38 26.75
C GLU A 35 7.22 35.90 26.72
N ASP A 36 6.36 36.64 26.00
CA ASP A 36 5.78 37.91 26.47
C ASP A 36 4.72 38.48 25.49
N LYS A 37 3.48 38.58 25.99
CA LYS A 37 2.41 39.59 25.80
C LYS A 37 2.16 40.33 24.46
N GLU A 38 2.59 39.81 23.32
CA GLU A 38 2.22 40.30 21.96
C GLU A 38 1.55 39.21 21.09
N TYR A 39 0.77 38.32 21.73
CA TYR A 39 0.29 37.09 21.09
C TYR A 39 -1.10 37.24 20.42
N GLY A 40 -1.91 38.23 20.81
CA GLY A 40 -3.31 38.34 20.38
C GLY A 40 -3.51 38.87 18.96
N GLU A 41 -2.73 39.87 18.53
CA GLU A 41 -2.87 40.49 17.19
C GLU A 41 -2.12 39.69 16.10
N THR A 42 -0.98 39.10 16.45
CA THR A 42 -0.21 38.20 15.58
C THR A 42 -0.95 36.89 15.33
N LYS A 43 -1.62 36.31 16.35
CA LYS A 43 -2.46 35.11 16.17
C LYS A 43 -3.64 35.38 15.25
N ASN A 44 -4.32 36.52 15.40
CA ASN A 44 -5.47 36.87 14.55
C ASN A 44 -5.09 37.10 13.07
N SER A 45 -3.91 37.67 12.82
CA SER A 45 -3.41 37.87 11.45
C SER A 45 -2.92 36.57 10.82
N ILE A 46 -2.32 35.67 11.60
CA ILE A 46 -1.96 34.31 11.18
C ILE A 46 -3.20 33.45 10.94
N ASP A 47 -4.19 33.46 11.84
CA ASP A 47 -5.45 32.72 11.69
C ASP A 47 -6.23 33.18 10.45
N LYS A 48 -6.27 34.50 10.20
CA LYS A 48 -6.90 35.08 9.01
C LYS A 48 -6.13 34.76 7.72
N TYR A 49 -4.81 34.64 7.80
CA TYR A 49 -3.98 34.16 6.69
C TYR A 49 -4.25 32.67 6.42
N ILE A 50 -4.27 31.82 7.45
CA ILE A 50 -4.57 30.39 7.36
C ILE A 50 -5.97 30.16 6.77
N ASP A 51 -6.99 30.86 7.26
CA ASP A 51 -8.36 30.76 6.72
C ASP A 51 -8.39 31.17 5.24
N GLY A 52 -7.70 32.26 4.87
CA GLY A 52 -7.58 32.70 3.48
C GLY A 52 -6.79 31.77 2.56
N GLN A 53 -5.92 30.90 3.10
CA GLN A 53 -5.23 29.84 2.34
C GLN A 53 -6.07 28.56 2.24
N LEU A 54 -6.74 28.15 3.32
CA LEU A 54 -7.62 26.98 3.35
C LEU A 54 -8.87 27.18 2.47
N ASP A 55 -9.33 28.41 2.29
CA ASP A 55 -10.44 28.75 1.37
C ASP A 55 -10.08 28.62 -0.10
N LYS A 56 -8.79 28.68 -0.46
CA LYS A 56 -8.31 28.50 -1.84
C LYS A 56 -8.05 27.04 -2.21
N LEU A 57 -8.02 26.15 -1.23
CA LEU A 57 -7.82 24.71 -1.45
C LEU A 57 -9.17 24.04 -1.71
N ASP A 58 -9.29 23.33 -2.82
CA ASP A 58 -10.42 22.45 -3.04
C ASP A 58 -10.22 21.15 -2.26
N ILE A 59 -10.60 21.16 -0.99
CA ILE A 59 -10.52 20.03 -0.07
C ILE A 59 -11.74 19.10 -0.14
N ASN A 60 -12.75 19.45 -0.94
CA ASN A 60 -13.98 18.66 -1.06
C ASN A 60 -13.68 17.29 -1.68
N GLU A 61 -12.81 17.23 -2.69
CA GLU A 61 -12.42 15.97 -3.31
C GLU A 61 -11.65 15.06 -2.33
N ILE A 62 -10.77 15.60 -1.48
CA ILE A 62 -10.13 14.79 -0.43
C ILE A 62 -11.17 14.33 0.58
N GLN A 63 -12.10 15.19 0.97
CA GLN A 63 -13.14 14.85 1.94
C GLN A 63 -14.00 13.68 1.44
N ASP A 64 -14.35 13.67 0.16
CA ASP A 64 -15.05 12.56 -0.47
C ASP A 64 -14.23 11.26 -0.53
N TYR A 65 -12.91 11.35 -0.68
CA TYR A 65 -12.03 10.17 -0.64
C TYR A 65 -11.85 9.64 0.79
N ILE A 66 -11.75 10.53 1.77
CA ILE A 66 -11.54 10.20 3.18
C ILE A 66 -12.82 9.66 3.82
N ASN A 67 -13.98 10.27 3.54
CA ASN A 67 -15.25 9.88 4.15
C ASN A 67 -15.76 8.52 3.64
N LYS A 68 -15.21 7.99 2.55
CA LYS A 68 -15.50 6.64 2.06
C LYS A 68 -14.77 5.55 2.85
N GLU A 69 -13.76 5.90 3.63
CA GLU A 69 -12.92 4.94 4.35
C GLU A 69 -13.39 4.75 5.79
N ILE A 70 -13.73 3.51 6.16
CA ILE A 70 -14.18 3.12 7.51
C ILE A 70 -13.13 3.41 8.60
N VAL A 71 -11.86 3.51 8.20
CA VAL A 71 -10.71 3.71 9.09
C VAL A 71 -10.54 5.17 9.50
N ILE A 72 -11.24 6.10 8.86
CA ILE A 72 -11.17 7.53 9.14
C ILE A 72 -12.47 8.00 9.80
N ASN A 73 -12.37 8.82 10.84
CA ASN A 73 -13.53 9.43 11.49
C ASN A 73 -14.19 10.42 10.52
N ASP A 74 -15.52 10.48 10.52
CA ASP A 74 -16.27 11.49 9.76
C ASP A 74 -16.02 12.87 10.37
N VAL A 75 -15.02 13.57 9.83
CA VAL A 75 -14.61 14.90 10.27
C VAL A 75 -14.55 15.84 9.09
N ASN A 76 -14.96 17.08 9.31
CA ASN A 76 -14.70 18.13 8.33
C ASN A 76 -13.19 18.40 8.28
N LEU A 77 -12.57 18.14 7.13
CA LEU A 77 -11.12 18.28 6.96
C LEU A 77 -10.62 19.69 7.23
N LYS A 78 -11.40 20.72 6.86
CA LYS A 78 -11.01 22.12 7.04
C LYS A 78 -10.89 22.47 8.52
N SER A 79 -11.92 22.11 9.31
CA SER A 79 -11.88 22.32 10.76
C SER A 79 -10.81 21.45 11.41
N PHE A 80 -10.66 20.20 10.96
CA PHE A 80 -9.64 19.30 11.50
C PHE A 80 -8.22 19.85 11.30
N VAL A 81 -7.90 20.38 10.12
CA VAL A 81 -6.60 21.02 9.86
C VAL A 81 -6.40 22.27 10.72
N LYS A 82 -7.45 23.08 10.93
CA LYS A 82 -7.38 24.26 11.80
C LYS A 82 -7.11 23.87 13.26
N ASP A 83 -7.78 22.83 13.75
CA ASP A 83 -7.59 22.30 15.10
C ASP A 83 -6.20 21.66 15.26
N LEU A 84 -5.67 21.01 14.21
CA LEU A 84 -4.30 20.48 14.18
C LEU A 84 -3.24 21.58 14.28
N ILE A 85 -3.37 22.65 13.48
CA ILE A 85 -2.43 23.79 13.49
C ILE A 85 -2.49 24.53 14.82
N SER A 86 -3.67 24.63 15.41
CA SER A 86 -3.89 25.25 16.72
C SER A 86 -3.39 24.39 17.90
N GLY A 87 -3.01 23.13 17.65
CA GLY A 87 -2.55 22.18 18.67
C GLY A 87 -3.68 21.57 19.52
N GLU A 88 -4.95 21.78 19.14
CA GLU A 88 -6.11 21.26 19.85
C GLU A 88 -6.37 19.77 19.56
N LYS A 89 -5.96 19.29 18.38
CA LYS A 89 -6.08 17.89 17.95
C LYS A 89 -4.74 17.32 17.51
N ASN A 90 -4.62 16.00 17.57
CA ASN A 90 -3.50 15.24 17.00
C ASN A 90 -3.93 14.54 15.71
N ILE A 91 -2.95 14.21 14.86
CA ILE A 91 -3.18 13.46 13.62
C ILE A 91 -3.84 12.09 13.91
N LEU A 92 -3.59 11.53 15.09
CA LEU A 92 -4.20 10.27 15.54
C LEU A 92 -5.71 10.37 15.77
N ASP A 93 -6.25 11.58 15.99
CA ASP A 93 -7.68 11.79 16.21
C ASP A 93 -8.49 11.71 14.90
N LEU A 94 -7.80 11.73 13.75
CA LEU A 94 -8.39 11.44 12.44
C LEU A 94 -8.76 9.96 12.31
N PHE A 95 -7.97 9.07 12.93
CA PHE A 95 -8.13 7.64 12.75
C PHE A 95 -9.18 7.06 13.69
N ASN A 96 -10.14 6.33 13.12
CA ASN A 96 -11.10 5.55 13.86
C ASN A 96 -10.40 4.29 14.41
N LYS A 97 -10.05 4.29 15.70
CA LYS A 97 -9.39 3.15 16.35
C LYS A 97 -10.21 1.86 16.24
N ASP A 98 -11.53 1.96 16.26
CA ASP A 98 -12.41 0.80 16.15
C ASP A 98 -12.54 0.37 14.68
N GLY A 99 -12.63 1.32 13.75
CA GLY A 99 -12.57 1.05 12.30
C GLY A 99 -11.27 0.35 11.89
N LEU A 100 -10.12 0.80 12.40
CA LEU A 100 -8.81 0.18 12.13
C LEU A 100 -8.73 -1.24 12.70
N LYS A 101 -9.25 -1.46 13.92
CA LYS A 101 -9.31 -2.79 14.52
C LYS A 101 -10.22 -3.71 13.70
N ILE A 102 -11.44 -3.28 13.40
CA ILE A 102 -12.40 -4.06 12.62
C ILE A 102 -11.76 -4.49 11.30
N LEU A 103 -11.19 -3.54 10.55
CA LEU A 103 -10.57 -3.83 9.27
C LEU A 103 -9.40 -4.82 9.37
N MET A 104 -8.48 -4.64 10.33
CA MET A 104 -7.34 -5.55 10.49
C MET A 104 -7.74 -6.92 11.05
N PHE A 105 -8.65 -6.97 12.02
CA PHE A 105 -9.02 -8.22 12.69
C PHE A 105 -10.02 -9.05 11.89
N ASP A 106 -10.96 -8.43 11.16
CA ASP A 106 -11.95 -9.18 10.37
C ASP A 106 -11.32 -9.83 9.16
N GLU A 107 -10.45 -9.12 8.42
CA GLU A 107 -9.74 -9.68 7.27
C GLU A 107 -8.78 -10.81 7.71
N PHE A 108 -8.08 -10.60 8.83
CA PHE A 108 -7.22 -11.63 9.41
C PHE A 108 -8.01 -12.85 9.87
N LYS A 109 -9.17 -12.65 10.52
CA LYS A 109 -10.03 -13.74 10.99
C LYS A 109 -10.65 -14.50 9.82
N ALA A 110 -11.05 -13.83 8.75
CA ALA A 110 -11.54 -14.45 7.53
C ALA A 110 -10.46 -15.34 6.91
N SER A 111 -9.24 -14.83 6.77
CA SER A 111 -8.08 -15.59 6.28
C SER A 111 -7.76 -16.80 7.17
N LEU A 112 -7.76 -16.61 8.49
CA LEU A 112 -7.49 -17.67 9.46
C LEU A 112 -8.55 -18.78 9.42
N LYS A 113 -9.82 -18.42 9.18
CA LYS A 113 -10.91 -19.40 9.03
C LYS A 113 -10.67 -20.33 7.85
N VAL A 114 -10.23 -19.81 6.71
CA VAL A 114 -9.89 -20.63 5.53
C VAL A 114 -8.75 -21.60 5.86
N VAL A 115 -7.69 -21.10 6.51
CA VAL A 115 -6.54 -21.93 6.94
C VAL A 115 -6.98 -23.03 7.92
N ALA A 116 -7.84 -22.71 8.88
CA ALA A 116 -8.36 -23.68 9.85
C ALA A 116 -9.15 -24.79 9.17
N VAL A 117 -10.02 -24.47 8.20
CA VAL A 117 -10.77 -25.47 7.43
C VAL A 117 -9.82 -26.37 6.64
N ILE A 118 -8.81 -25.79 5.98
CA ILE A 118 -7.78 -26.57 5.26
C ILE A 118 -7.03 -27.52 6.21
N LEU A 119 -6.66 -27.07 7.42
CA LEU A 119 -6.00 -27.91 8.42
C LEU A 119 -6.88 -29.09 8.84
N VAL A 120 -8.16 -28.86 9.12
CA VAL A 120 -9.11 -29.92 9.47
C VAL A 120 -9.23 -30.93 8.32
N LEU A 121 -9.36 -30.46 7.09
CA LEU A 121 -9.40 -31.31 5.90
C LEU A 121 -8.11 -32.12 5.72
N ALA A 122 -6.95 -31.52 5.98
CA ALA A 122 -5.66 -32.20 5.90
C ALA A 122 -5.53 -33.31 6.96
N LEU A 123 -5.95 -33.05 8.20
CA LEU A 123 -6.00 -34.07 9.25
C LEU A 123 -6.94 -35.21 8.89
N LEU A 124 -8.14 -34.89 8.41
CA LEU A 124 -9.12 -35.89 7.96
C LEU A 124 -8.56 -36.76 6.82
N SER A 125 -7.93 -36.13 5.82
CA SER A 125 -7.27 -36.84 4.73
C SER A 125 -6.16 -37.77 5.21
N SER A 126 -5.37 -37.35 6.21
CA SER A 126 -4.32 -38.19 6.79
C SER A 126 -4.90 -39.40 7.52
N ILE A 127 -5.99 -39.23 8.27
CA ILE A 127 -6.68 -40.32 8.97
C ILE A 127 -7.24 -41.34 7.97
N LEU A 128 -7.94 -40.88 6.93
CA LEU A 128 -8.48 -41.73 5.86
C LEU A 128 -7.38 -42.58 5.20
N LYS A 129 -6.23 -41.96 4.93
CA LYS A 129 -5.08 -42.65 4.33
C LYS A 129 -4.44 -43.67 5.27
N SER A 130 -4.43 -43.42 6.58
CA SER A 130 -3.99 -44.42 7.57
C SER A 130 -4.93 -45.62 7.63
N LEU A 131 -6.25 -45.41 7.45
CA LEU A 131 -7.25 -46.47 7.44
C LEU A 131 -7.26 -47.29 6.13
N GLU A 132 -6.87 -46.68 5.01
CA GLU A 132 -6.70 -47.34 3.70
C GLU A 132 -5.80 -48.58 3.79
N ASN A 133 -4.74 -48.52 4.61
CA ASN A 133 -3.80 -49.63 4.78
C ASN A 133 -4.36 -50.77 5.65
N SER A 134 -5.40 -50.52 6.46
CA SER A 134 -5.95 -51.48 7.43
C SER A 134 -7.26 -52.11 6.97
N PHE A 135 -8.01 -51.45 6.09
CA PHE A 135 -9.26 -51.95 5.52
C PHE A 135 -9.05 -52.21 4.03
N SER A 136 -9.37 -53.41 3.55
CA SER A 136 -9.27 -53.82 2.13
C SER A 136 -10.20 -53.02 1.17
N SER A 137 -10.71 -51.86 1.61
CA SER A 137 -11.57 -50.92 0.90
C SER A 137 -10.79 -49.75 0.26
N GLY A 138 -9.56 -50.01 -0.21
CA GLY A 138 -8.65 -48.99 -0.71
C GLY A 138 -9.26 -48.02 -1.72
N ALA A 139 -10.11 -48.51 -2.62
CA ALA A 139 -10.79 -47.70 -3.63
C ALA A 139 -11.68 -46.58 -3.03
N VAL A 140 -12.43 -46.87 -1.96
CA VAL A 140 -13.35 -45.88 -1.35
C VAL A 140 -12.57 -44.80 -0.58
N SER A 141 -11.54 -45.21 0.17
CA SER A 141 -10.68 -44.26 0.90
C SER A 141 -9.88 -43.36 -0.05
N GLN A 142 -9.42 -43.92 -1.17
CA GLN A 142 -8.70 -43.19 -2.20
C GLN A 142 -9.58 -42.13 -2.88
N ILE A 143 -10.82 -42.48 -3.24
CA ILE A 143 -11.79 -41.53 -3.80
C ILE A 143 -12.10 -40.42 -2.79
N ALA A 144 -12.36 -40.75 -1.52
CA ALA A 144 -12.61 -39.76 -0.47
C ALA A 144 -11.42 -38.79 -0.28
N THR A 145 -10.20 -39.33 -0.32
CA THR A 145 -8.96 -38.53 -0.24
C THR A 145 -8.84 -37.54 -1.41
N TYR A 146 -9.19 -37.96 -2.63
CA TYR A 146 -9.21 -37.08 -3.80
C TYR A 146 -10.25 -35.96 -3.67
N ILE A 147 -11.46 -36.27 -3.19
CA ILE A 147 -12.51 -35.26 -2.96
C ILE A 147 -12.02 -34.21 -1.95
N ILE A 148 -11.48 -34.65 -0.81
CA ILE A 148 -10.97 -33.75 0.23
C ILE A 148 -9.84 -32.85 -0.32
N PHE A 149 -8.95 -33.42 -1.13
CA PHE A 149 -7.87 -32.68 -1.75
C PHE A 149 -8.37 -31.62 -2.76
N ILE A 150 -9.34 -31.96 -3.62
CA ILE A 150 -9.95 -31.00 -4.55
C ILE A 150 -10.64 -29.86 -3.79
N THR A 151 -11.31 -30.16 -2.67
CA THR A 151 -11.92 -29.16 -1.80
C THR A 151 -10.88 -28.20 -1.22
N MET A 152 -9.74 -28.71 -0.73
CA MET A 152 -8.64 -27.87 -0.24
C MET A 152 -8.10 -26.93 -1.34
N VAL A 153 -7.88 -27.45 -2.55
CA VAL A 153 -7.41 -26.64 -3.69
C VAL A 153 -8.42 -25.55 -4.03
N SER A 154 -9.72 -25.88 -4.02
CA SER A 154 -10.78 -24.92 -4.32
C SER A 154 -10.85 -23.80 -3.29
N LEU A 155 -10.75 -24.12 -1.99
CA LEU A 155 -10.67 -23.09 -0.93
C LEU A 155 -9.45 -22.18 -1.11
N THR A 156 -8.31 -22.76 -1.47
CA THR A 156 -7.07 -21.99 -1.68
C THR A 156 -7.20 -21.06 -2.90
N LEU A 157 -7.86 -21.50 -3.97
CA LEU A 157 -8.13 -20.66 -5.14
C LEU A 157 -9.04 -19.47 -4.82
N ILE A 158 -10.08 -19.68 -4.00
CA ILE A 158 -10.97 -18.62 -3.55
C ILE A 158 -10.18 -17.60 -2.72
N GLY A 159 -9.44 -18.04 -1.71
CA GLY A 159 -8.63 -17.13 -0.89
C GLY A 159 -7.56 -16.39 -1.70
N PHE A 160 -6.97 -17.03 -2.72
CA PHE A 160 -6.04 -16.35 -3.62
C PHE A 160 -6.72 -15.26 -4.47
N LYS A 161 -7.94 -15.52 -4.96
CA LYS A 161 -8.75 -14.53 -5.68
C LYS A 161 -9.06 -13.32 -4.79
N ASP A 162 -9.47 -13.57 -3.54
CA ASP A 162 -9.81 -12.50 -2.58
C ASP A 162 -8.58 -11.61 -2.32
N VAL A 163 -7.41 -12.21 -2.07
CA VAL A 163 -6.15 -11.47 -1.87
C VAL A 163 -5.76 -10.67 -3.12
N LEU A 164 -5.93 -11.24 -4.32
CA LEU A 164 -5.68 -10.50 -5.55
C LEU A 164 -6.61 -9.28 -5.67
N GLN A 165 -7.89 -9.43 -5.36
CA GLN A 165 -8.86 -8.33 -5.42
C GLN A 165 -8.45 -7.20 -4.48
N ILE A 166 -8.06 -7.52 -3.24
CA ILE A 166 -7.55 -6.53 -2.28
C ILE A 166 -6.34 -5.77 -2.85
N CYS A 167 -5.43 -6.48 -3.54
CA CYS A 167 -4.29 -5.85 -4.20
C CYS A 167 -4.70 -4.95 -5.37
N TYR A 168 -5.72 -5.32 -6.16
CA TYR A 168 -6.28 -4.47 -7.22
C TYR A 168 -6.86 -3.18 -6.65
N ASP A 169 -7.71 -3.31 -5.63
CA ASP A 169 -8.40 -2.17 -5.01
C ASP A 169 -7.39 -1.24 -4.33
N ALA A 170 -6.37 -1.78 -3.65
CA ALA A 170 -5.30 -0.99 -3.04
C ALA A 170 -4.51 -0.14 -4.05
N ILE A 171 -4.25 -0.67 -5.24
CA ILE A 171 -3.57 0.10 -6.30
C ILE A 171 -4.48 1.20 -6.84
N ASP A 172 -5.77 0.93 -7.04
CA ASP A 172 -6.73 1.94 -7.47
C ASP A 172 -6.88 3.06 -6.44
N HIS A 173 -7.01 2.72 -5.16
CA HIS A 173 -7.10 3.71 -4.09
C HIS A 173 -5.83 4.56 -4.02
N THR A 174 -4.65 3.95 -4.19
CA THR A 174 -3.38 4.70 -4.21
C THR A 174 -3.29 5.66 -5.40
N VAL A 175 -3.72 5.22 -6.58
CA VAL A 175 -3.73 6.04 -7.80
C VAL A 175 -4.75 7.17 -7.69
N GLY A 176 -5.96 6.88 -7.22
CA GLY A 176 -7.02 7.86 -6.99
C GLY A 176 -6.61 8.90 -5.96
N LEU A 177 -6.03 8.47 -4.83
CA LEU A 177 -5.49 9.38 -3.82
C LEU A 177 -4.41 10.30 -4.41
N MET A 178 -3.51 9.79 -5.25
CA MET A 178 -2.52 10.61 -5.94
C MET A 178 -3.16 11.64 -6.87
N GLN A 179 -4.23 11.31 -7.58
CA GLN A 179 -4.94 12.25 -8.45
C GLN A 179 -5.55 13.41 -7.67
N VAL A 180 -6.04 13.15 -6.46
CA VAL A 180 -6.69 14.17 -5.61
C VAL A 180 -5.70 14.98 -4.78
N ILE A 181 -4.66 14.36 -4.23
CA ILE A 181 -3.67 15.06 -3.38
C ILE A 181 -2.75 15.94 -4.22
N MET A 182 -2.46 15.57 -5.47
CA MET A 182 -1.44 16.26 -6.26
C MET A 182 -1.73 17.75 -6.53
N PRO A 183 -2.94 18.14 -6.96
CA PRO A 183 -3.29 19.55 -7.15
C PRO A 183 -3.11 20.38 -5.86
N ILE A 184 -3.40 19.78 -4.71
CA ILE A 184 -3.28 20.43 -3.39
C ILE A 184 -1.82 20.63 -3.01
N LEU A 185 -0.96 19.63 -3.25
CA LEU A 185 0.49 19.79 -3.06
C LEU A 185 1.07 20.88 -3.96
N ILE A 186 0.66 20.93 -5.23
CA ILE A 186 1.07 21.99 -6.17
C ILE A 186 0.62 23.35 -5.64
N THR A 187 -0.62 23.46 -5.16
CA THR A 187 -1.13 24.70 -4.57
C THR A 187 -0.29 25.11 -3.35
N PHE A 188 0.02 24.18 -2.44
CA PHE A 188 0.88 24.46 -1.30
C PHE A 188 2.29 24.89 -1.69
N LEU A 189 2.92 24.25 -2.67
CA LEU A 189 4.23 24.68 -3.15
C LEU A 189 4.18 26.11 -3.73
N LEU A 190 3.12 26.47 -4.49
CA LEU A 190 2.93 27.83 -4.98
C LEU A 190 2.79 28.85 -3.84
N LEU A 191 2.08 28.48 -2.78
CA LEU A 191 1.87 29.32 -1.61
C LEU A 191 3.16 29.58 -0.81
N ILE A 192 4.10 28.64 -0.79
CA ILE A 192 5.42 28.79 -0.16
C ILE A 192 6.38 29.63 -1.04
N GLY A 193 5.93 30.07 -2.22
CA GLY A 193 6.70 30.91 -3.12
C GLY A 193 7.67 30.14 -4.03
N PHE A 194 7.51 28.82 -4.15
CA PHE A 194 8.22 28.08 -5.18
C PHE A 194 7.64 28.42 -6.55
N PRO A 195 8.44 28.94 -7.50
CA PRO A 195 7.97 29.17 -8.86
C PRO A 195 7.78 27.81 -9.54
N ILE A 196 6.55 27.28 -9.47
CA ILE A 196 6.25 26.00 -10.10
C ILE A 196 6.04 26.23 -11.59
N THR A 197 6.78 25.48 -12.39
CA THR A 197 6.59 25.25 -13.82
C THR A 197 5.28 24.49 -14.07
N SER A 198 4.17 25.20 -13.90
CA SER A 198 2.81 24.66 -13.73
C SER A 198 2.29 23.83 -14.91
N THR A 199 2.90 23.95 -16.09
CA THR A 199 2.43 23.30 -17.33
C THR A 199 3.06 21.93 -17.63
N THR A 200 4.23 21.58 -17.08
CA THR A 200 4.94 20.34 -17.44
C THR A 200 4.84 19.23 -16.39
N LEU A 201 4.55 19.58 -15.12
CA LEU A 201 4.50 18.61 -14.02
C LEU A 201 3.28 17.69 -14.10
N ASN A 202 2.13 18.24 -14.46
CA ASN A 202 0.86 17.53 -14.38
C ASN A 202 0.78 16.30 -15.32
N PRO A 203 1.16 16.38 -16.61
CA PRO A 203 1.08 15.24 -17.53
C PRO A 203 2.07 14.13 -17.21
N ILE A 204 3.28 14.45 -16.76
CA ILE A 204 4.33 13.45 -16.43
C ILE A 204 3.94 12.66 -15.19
N PHE A 205 3.43 13.33 -14.15
CA PHE A 205 2.95 12.65 -12.95
C PHE A 205 1.71 11.80 -13.22
N ILE A 206 0.67 12.37 -13.84
CA ILE A 206 -0.55 11.63 -14.16
C ILE A 206 -0.24 10.46 -15.09
N GLY A 207 0.62 10.67 -16.10
CA GLY A 207 1.08 9.62 -17.01
C GLY A 207 1.88 8.53 -16.30
N GLY A 208 2.80 8.90 -15.41
CA GLY A 208 3.61 7.95 -14.64
C GLY A 208 2.79 7.09 -13.69
N VAL A 209 1.85 7.70 -12.96
CA VAL A 209 0.95 6.99 -12.03
C VAL A 209 0.01 6.07 -12.80
N THR A 210 -0.54 6.53 -13.93
CA THR A 210 -1.39 5.71 -14.80
C THR A 210 -0.61 4.53 -15.40
N PHE A 211 0.63 4.76 -15.82
CA PHE A 211 1.51 3.71 -16.33
C PHE A 211 1.81 2.65 -15.26
N ILE A 212 2.07 3.07 -14.02
CA ILE A 212 2.21 2.17 -12.88
C ILE A 212 0.93 1.35 -12.69
N ASN A 213 -0.25 1.98 -12.72
CA ASN A 213 -1.52 1.28 -12.54
C ASN A 213 -1.69 0.16 -13.58
N VAL A 214 -1.56 0.52 -14.87
CA VAL A 214 -1.69 -0.43 -15.98
C VAL A 214 -0.65 -1.55 -15.87
N PHE A 215 0.60 -1.24 -15.52
CA PHE A 215 1.63 -2.25 -15.37
C PHE A 215 1.30 -3.26 -14.27
N PHE A 216 0.91 -2.79 -13.09
CA PHE A 216 0.61 -3.69 -11.97
C PHE A 216 -0.61 -4.55 -12.29
N LYS A 217 -1.67 -3.95 -12.82
CA LYS A 217 -2.91 -4.66 -13.15
C LYS A 217 -2.75 -5.64 -14.30
N ASN A 218 -2.24 -5.19 -15.43
CA ASN A 218 -2.26 -5.98 -16.66
C ASN A 218 -1.07 -6.94 -16.78
N PHE A 219 0.06 -6.63 -16.14
CA PHE A 219 1.25 -7.46 -16.21
C PHE A 219 1.52 -8.18 -14.89
N LEU A 220 1.67 -7.46 -13.78
CA LEU A 220 2.13 -8.05 -12.53
C LEU A 220 1.11 -9.05 -11.95
N PHE A 221 -0.14 -8.63 -11.78
CA PHE A 221 -1.19 -9.47 -11.19
C PHE A 221 -1.56 -10.67 -12.09
N VAL A 222 -1.57 -10.48 -13.41
CA VAL A 222 -1.73 -11.58 -14.37
C VAL A 222 -0.59 -12.59 -14.21
N SER A 223 0.66 -12.13 -14.16
CA SER A 223 1.83 -12.99 -13.99
C SER A 223 1.83 -13.73 -12.64
N ILE A 224 1.40 -13.09 -11.56
CA ILE A 224 1.23 -13.72 -10.23
C ILE A 224 0.17 -14.82 -10.31
N THR A 225 -0.94 -14.58 -11.00
CA THR A 225 -2.01 -15.58 -11.23
C THR A 225 -1.47 -16.80 -11.99
N VAL A 226 -0.69 -16.57 -13.04
CA VAL A 226 -0.03 -17.65 -13.80
C VAL A 226 0.94 -18.43 -12.92
N ALA A 227 1.77 -17.75 -12.12
CA ALA A 227 2.69 -18.40 -11.19
C ALA A 227 1.93 -19.29 -10.19
N PHE A 228 0.80 -18.82 -9.66
CA PHE A 228 -0.02 -19.57 -8.73
C PHE A 228 -0.64 -20.82 -9.39
N GLY A 229 -1.17 -20.70 -10.60
CA GLY A 229 -1.66 -21.84 -11.38
C GLY A 229 -0.59 -22.90 -11.63
N ILE A 230 0.63 -22.48 -12.00
CA ILE A 230 1.77 -23.39 -12.18
C ILE A 230 2.13 -24.10 -10.87
N LEU A 231 2.09 -23.38 -9.74
CA LEU A 231 2.35 -23.96 -8.41
C LEU A 231 1.34 -25.05 -8.07
N ILE A 232 0.05 -24.79 -8.32
CA ILE A 232 -1.03 -25.77 -8.12
C ILE A 232 -0.77 -27.00 -9.00
N ILE A 233 -0.59 -26.83 -10.31
CA ILE A 233 -0.34 -27.95 -11.24
C ILE A 233 0.90 -28.75 -10.82
N ASN A 234 1.98 -28.09 -10.39
CA ASN A 234 3.19 -28.75 -9.91
C ASN A 234 2.94 -29.60 -8.65
N ASN A 235 2.03 -29.20 -7.77
CA ASN A 235 1.70 -29.96 -6.57
C ASN A 235 0.66 -31.07 -6.83
N LEU A 236 -0.20 -30.92 -7.85
CA LEU A 236 -1.13 -31.97 -8.27
C LEU A 236 -0.46 -33.06 -9.10
N SER A 237 0.44 -32.69 -10.00
CA SER A 237 1.03 -33.62 -10.96
C SER A 237 2.19 -34.38 -10.35
N LYS A 238 2.08 -35.72 -10.31
CA LYS A 238 3.20 -36.60 -9.95
C LYS A 238 4.26 -36.67 -11.07
N ASN A 239 3.85 -36.43 -12.32
CA ASN A 239 4.69 -36.60 -13.50
C ASN A 239 5.29 -35.28 -14.03
N ILE A 240 4.63 -34.14 -13.79
CA ILE A 240 5.05 -32.84 -14.32
C ILE A 240 5.65 -31.98 -13.21
N ARG A 241 6.98 -31.80 -13.25
CA ARG A 241 7.72 -30.98 -12.28
C ARG A 241 7.91 -29.55 -12.80
N LEU A 242 6.90 -28.70 -12.64
CA LEU A 242 6.95 -27.28 -13.05
C LEU A 242 7.61 -26.35 -12.00
N LYS A 243 8.20 -26.88 -10.93
CA LYS A 243 8.81 -26.10 -9.84
C LYS A 243 9.85 -25.08 -10.32
N ARG A 244 10.67 -25.43 -11.33
CA ARG A 244 11.63 -24.50 -11.93
C ARG A 244 10.94 -23.37 -12.68
N PHE A 245 9.87 -23.69 -13.41
CA PHE A 245 9.08 -22.71 -14.14
C PHE A 245 8.35 -21.75 -13.20
N PHE A 246 7.71 -22.26 -12.14
CA PHE A 246 7.16 -21.42 -11.05
C PHE A 246 8.21 -20.47 -10.48
N SER A 247 9.40 -20.99 -10.18
CA SER A 247 10.49 -20.18 -9.61
C SER A 247 10.99 -19.11 -10.60
N PHE A 248 10.98 -19.41 -11.89
CA PHE A 248 11.35 -18.48 -12.96
C PHE A 248 10.33 -17.35 -13.10
N VAL A 249 9.03 -17.65 -13.19
CA VAL A 249 7.96 -16.63 -13.24
C VAL A 249 7.98 -15.77 -11.96
N LYS A 250 8.17 -16.39 -10.79
CA LYS A 250 8.35 -15.67 -9.53
C LYS A 250 9.55 -14.71 -9.57
N GLN A 251 10.67 -15.14 -10.15
CA GLN A 251 11.85 -14.29 -10.30
C GLN A 251 11.60 -13.12 -11.25
N ILE A 252 10.87 -13.34 -12.36
CA ILE A 252 10.44 -12.27 -13.26
C ILE A 252 9.64 -11.23 -12.48
N ASN A 253 8.64 -11.64 -11.71
CA ASN A 253 7.83 -10.70 -10.92
C ASN A 253 8.67 -9.83 -9.99
N TYR A 254 9.67 -10.39 -9.29
CA TYR A 254 10.56 -9.57 -8.45
C TYR A 254 11.41 -8.58 -9.26
N VAL A 255 11.98 -9.03 -10.38
CA VAL A 255 12.80 -8.17 -11.24
C VAL A 255 11.94 -7.06 -11.84
N SER A 256 10.72 -7.38 -12.26
CA SER A 256 9.73 -6.47 -12.83
C SER A 256 9.32 -5.36 -11.84
N ILE A 257 9.12 -5.68 -10.56
CA ILE A 257 8.87 -4.66 -9.52
C ILE A 257 10.09 -3.73 -9.38
N GLY A 258 11.29 -4.30 -9.29
CA GLY A 258 12.52 -3.50 -9.19
C GLY A 258 12.75 -2.59 -10.40
N ALA A 259 12.53 -3.13 -11.60
CA ALA A 259 12.63 -2.37 -12.84
C ALA A 259 11.64 -1.21 -12.86
N MET A 260 10.39 -1.41 -12.44
CA MET A 260 9.43 -0.32 -12.37
C MET A 260 9.77 0.73 -11.32
N PHE A 261 10.34 0.33 -10.19
CA PHE A 261 10.83 1.29 -9.22
C PHE A 261 11.94 2.18 -9.82
N THR A 262 12.86 1.60 -10.58
CA THR A 262 13.89 2.36 -11.31
C THR A 262 13.29 3.29 -12.37
N VAL A 263 12.31 2.82 -13.15
CA VAL A 263 11.63 3.65 -14.15
C VAL A 263 10.94 4.84 -13.47
N TYR A 264 10.22 4.61 -12.37
CA TYR A 264 9.55 5.66 -11.61
C TYR A 264 10.55 6.70 -11.09
N LEU A 265 11.65 6.26 -10.46
CA LEU A 265 12.71 7.17 -10.00
C LEU A 265 13.34 7.94 -11.16
N GLY A 266 13.49 7.31 -12.32
CA GLY A 266 13.95 7.96 -13.55
C GLY A 266 13.01 9.09 -13.99
N LEU A 267 11.70 8.82 -14.03
CA LEU A 267 10.68 9.82 -14.37
C LEU A 267 10.72 11.01 -13.40
N VAL A 268 10.78 10.75 -12.10
CA VAL A 268 10.86 11.80 -11.06
C VAL A 268 12.17 12.60 -11.17
N SER A 269 13.29 11.94 -11.48
CA SER A 269 14.59 12.61 -11.64
C SER A 269 14.60 13.56 -12.85
N ILE A 270 14.08 13.11 -13.99
CA ILE A 270 13.93 13.91 -15.21
C ILE A 270 13.09 15.16 -14.91
N GLN A 271 12.00 14.98 -14.17
CA GLN A 271 11.14 16.06 -13.75
C GLN A 271 11.85 17.08 -12.84
N GLY A 272 12.64 16.62 -11.88
CA GLY A 272 13.45 17.51 -11.03
C GLY A 272 14.46 18.36 -11.82
N LEU A 273 15.07 17.78 -12.86
CA LEU A 273 15.97 18.50 -13.77
C LEU A 273 15.22 19.57 -14.59
N TYR A 274 14.03 19.26 -15.11
CA TYR A 274 13.23 20.23 -15.87
C TYR A 274 12.83 21.44 -15.03
N VAL A 275 12.38 21.23 -13.79
CA VAL A 275 12.04 22.32 -12.86
C VAL A 275 13.25 23.23 -12.63
N THR A 276 14.42 22.64 -12.39
CA THR A 276 15.67 23.39 -12.15
C THR A 276 16.13 24.19 -13.38
N SER A 277 16.01 23.62 -14.57
CA SER A 277 16.41 24.28 -15.82
C SER A 277 15.54 25.49 -16.19
N LEU A 278 14.25 25.45 -15.84
CA LEU A 278 13.32 26.56 -16.07
C LEU A 278 13.54 27.70 -15.07
N ILE A 279 13.84 27.38 -13.81
CA ILE A 279 14.19 28.37 -12.78
C ILE A 279 15.47 29.13 -13.14
N ASN A 280 16.47 28.47 -13.72
CA ASN A 280 17.71 29.12 -14.18
C ASN A 280 17.56 29.92 -15.49
N SER A 281 16.40 29.87 -16.14
CA SER A 281 16.12 30.61 -17.39
C SER A 281 15.30 31.89 -17.20
N VAL A 282 14.84 32.16 -15.97
CA VAL A 282 14.11 33.36 -15.53
C VAL A 282 14.99 34.17 -14.59
#